data_AF-A0A496AM16-F1
#
_entry.id   AF-A0A496AM16-F1
#
_cell.length_a   1.000
_cell.length_b   1.000
_cell.length_c   1.000
_cell.angle_alpha   90.00
_cell.angle_beta   90.00
_cell.angle_gamma   90.00
#
_symmetry.space_group_name_H-M   'P 1'
#
loop_
_entity.id
_entity.type
_entity.pdbx_description
1 polymer ?
#
loop_
_entity_poly.entity_id
_entity_poly.type
_entity_poly.pdbx_seq_one_letter_code
_entity_poly.pdbx_strand_id
1 'polypeptide(L)' 'MYYIGKTLELMGIVCAGAALFLGLVNPFGYTETQAMGAEMGFLALGIIVFFIGRQIVKQQ' A
#
# COMPACT_ATOMS: atom_id res chain seq x y z
N MET A 1 -17.64 1.92 13.13
CA MET A 1 -16.63 1.41 12.16
C MET A 1 -15.77 2.51 11.54
N TYR A 2 -15.98 3.79 11.85
CA TYR A 2 -15.21 4.92 11.33
C TYR A 2 -13.72 4.80 11.64
N TYR A 3 -13.39 4.45 12.88
CA TYR A 3 -12.00 4.18 13.30
C TYR A 3 -11.37 3.04 12.49
N ILE A 4 -12.07 1.93 12.27
CA ILE A 4 -11.56 0.78 11.49
C ILE A 4 -11.30 1.20 10.03
N GLY A 5 -12.26 1.89 9.41
CA GLY A 5 -12.11 2.37 8.04
C GLY A 5 -10.98 3.39 7.88
N LYS A 6 -10.80 4.30 8.85
CA LYS A 6 -9.69 5.26 8.86
C LYS A 6 -8.33 4.61 9.08
N THR A 7 -8.24 3.61 9.94
CA THR A 7 -7.01 2.83 10.10
C THR A 7 -6.63 2.12 8.80
N LEU A 8 -7.60 1.52 8.10
CA LEU A 8 -7.37 0.88 6.81
C LEU A 8 -6.95 1.89 5.72
N GLU A 9 -7.57 3.07 5.67
CA GLU A 9 -7.10 4.15 4.77
C GLU A 9 -5.62 4.50 5.03
N LEU A 10 -5.24 4.69 6.30
CA LEU A 10 -3.86 5.01 6.67
C LEU A 10 -2.89 3.86 6.34
N MET A 11 -3.27 2.62 6.60
CA MET A 11 -2.46 1.44 6.25
C MET A 11 -2.23 1.35 4.74
N GLY A 12 -3.25 1.65 3.92
CA GLY A 12 -3.11 1.69 2.47
C GLY A 12 -2.07 2.72 1.99
N ILE A 13 -2.06 3.91 2.61
CA ILE A 13 -1.06 4.96 2.32
C ILE A 13 0.34 4.50 2.72
N VAL A 14 0.50 3.87 3.88
CA VAL A 14 1.79 3.36 4.34
C VAL A 14 2.32 2.27 3.41
N CYS A 15 1.46 1.36 2.94
CA CYS A 15 1.84 0.35 1.94
C CYS A 15 2.29 0.96 0.61
N ALA A 16 1.61 2.02 0.14
CA ALA A 16 2.04 2.75 -1.06
C ALA A 16 3.39 3.46 -0.85
N GLY A 17 3.62 4.03 0.34
CA GLY A 17 4.92 4.61 0.70
C GLY A 17 6.03 3.56 0.77
N ALA A 18 5.75 2.38 1.32
CA ALA A 18 6.68 1.26 1.36
C ALA A 18 7.05 0.75 -0.04
N ALA A 19 6.08 0.70 -0.97
CA ALA A 19 6.35 0.38 -2.37
C ALA A 19 7.38 1.34 -3.00
N LEU A 20 7.17 2.65 -2.82
CA LEU A 20 8.09 3.67 -3.33
C LEU A 20 9.48 3.56 -2.69
N PHE A 21 9.55 3.27 -1.40
CA PHE A 21 10.82 3.05 -0.70
C PHE A 21 11.57 1.82 -1.24
N LEU A 22 10.85 0.70 -1.47
CA LEU A 22 11.44 -0.52 -2.01
C LEU A 22 12.03 -0.30 -3.40
N GLY A 23 11.34 0.47 -4.25
CA GLY A 23 11.86 0.78 -5.59
C GLY A 23 13.02 1.76 -5.60
N LEU A 24 12.98 2.76 -4.72
CA LEU A 24 14.00 3.80 -4.68
C LEU A 24 15.31 3.32 -4.03
N VAL A 25 15.21 2.50 -2.98
CA VAL A 25 16.37 2.09 -2.16
C VAL A 25 16.85 0.69 -2.52
N ASN A 26 16.00 -0.16 -3.11
CA ASN A 26 16.26 -1.57 -3.38
C ASN A 26 17.09 -2.26 -2.26
N PRO A 27 16.60 -2.23 -1.01
CA PRO A 27 17.41 -2.61 0.16
C PRO A 27 17.82 -4.09 0.17
N PHE A 28 17.20 -4.93 -0.67
CA PHE A 28 17.44 -6.36 -0.77
C PHE A 28 18.35 -6.75 -1.94
N GLY A 29 18.82 -5.79 -2.74
CA GLY A 29 19.64 -6.06 -3.92
C GLY A 29 18.90 -6.88 -4.99
N TYR A 30 17.58 -6.67 -5.10
CA TYR A 30 16.76 -7.35 -6.10
C TYR A 30 17.18 -6.98 -7.52
N THR A 31 16.98 -7.89 -8.47
CA THR A 31 17.07 -7.55 -9.90
C THR A 31 15.99 -6.53 -10.26
N GLU A 32 16.17 -5.73 -11.31
CA GLU A 32 15.17 -4.72 -11.71
C GLU A 32 13.76 -5.30 -11.84
N THR A 33 13.63 -6.49 -12.43
CA THR A 33 12.35 -7.20 -12.55
C THR A 33 11.71 -7.60 -11.22
N GLN A 34 12.52 -7.96 -10.23
CA GLN A 34 12.06 -8.33 -8.89
C GLN A 34 11.67 -7.09 -8.07
N ALA A 35 12.47 -6.02 -8.14
CA ALA A 35 12.16 -4.74 -7.50
C ALA A 35 10.85 -4.17 -8.06
N MET A 36 10.70 -4.13 -9.38
CA MET A 36 9.50 -3.66 -10.05
C MET A 36 8.28 -4.52 -9.71
N GLY A 37 8.44 -5.84 -9.58
CA GLY A 37 7.38 -6.74 -9.12
C GLY A 37 6.95 -6.47 -7.67
N ALA A 38 7.91 -6.24 -6.77
CA ALA A 38 7.65 -5.91 -5.38
C ALA A 38 6.98 -4.53 -5.22
N GLU A 39 7.49 -3.51 -5.93
CA GLU A 39 6.88 -2.18 -6.00
C GLU A 39 5.43 -2.25 -6.45
N MET A 40 5.17 -2.90 -7.58
CA MET A 40 3.83 -3.01 -8.16
C MET A 40 2.89 -3.81 -7.24
N GLY A 41 3.39 -4.86 -6.59
CA GLY A 41 2.64 -5.65 -5.62
C GLY A 41 2.23 -4.85 -4.39
N PHE A 42 3.16 -4.11 -3.78
CA PHE A 42 2.88 -3.26 -2.62
C PHE A 42 2.00 -2.05 -2.97
N LEU A 43 2.18 -1.45 -4.16
CA LEU A 43 1.32 -0.38 -4.67
C LEU A 43 -0.13 -0.87 -4.84
N ALA A 44 -0.33 -2.01 -5.49
CA ALA A 44 -1.66 -2.59 -5.68
C ALA A 44 -2.33 -2.91 -4.34
N LEU A 45 -1.60 -3.54 -3.41
CA LEU A 45 -2.08 -3.80 -2.06
C LEU A 45 -2.46 -2.52 -1.31
N GLY A 46 -1.60 -1.50 -1.35
CA GLY A 46 -1.86 -0.21 -0.72
C GLY A 46 -3.13 0.46 -1.24
N ILE A 47 -3.33 0.46 -2.57
CA ILE A 47 -4.54 0.99 -3.21
C ILE A 47 -5.78 0.22 -2.76
N ILE A 48 -5.75 -1.12 -2.80
CA ILE A 48 -6.89 -1.96 -2.40
C ILE A 48 -7.28 -1.69 -0.95
N VAL A 49 -6.31 -1.72 -0.04
CA VAL A 49 -6.54 -1.51 1.40
C VAL A 49 -7.08 -0.10 1.68
N PHE A 50 -6.54 0.91 0.98
CA PHE A 50 -7.04 2.29 1.07
C PHE A 50 -8.52 2.39 0.67
N PHE A 51 -8.89 1.84 -0.49
CA PHE A 51 -10.26 1.91 -1.00
C PHE A 51 -11.24 1.10 -0.15
N ILE A 52 -10.84 -0.05 0.39
CA ILE A 52 -11.65 -0.81 1.34
C ILE A 52 -11.92 0.01 2.59
N GLY A 53 -10.88 0.62 3.18
CA GLY A 53 -11.04 1.51 4.33
C GLY A 53 -12.02 2.65 4.04
N ARG A 54 -11.88 3.28 2.87
CA ARG A 54 -12.75 4.38 2.44
C ARG A 54 -14.20 3.95 2.21
N GLN A 55 -14.44 2.74 1.70
CA GLN A 55 -15.78 2.20 1.56
C GLN A 55 -16.43 1.94 2.93
N ILE A 56 -15.68 1.39 3.88
CA ILE A 56 -16.17 1.16 5.25
C ILE A 56 -16.54 2.49 5.94
N VAL A 57 -15.74 3.55 5.74
CA VAL A 57 -16.07 4.89 6.26
C VAL A 57 -17.33 5.46 5.61
N LYS A 58 -17.56 5.23 4.32
CA LYS A 58 -18.74 5.75 3.59
C LYS A 58 -20.05 5.03 3.92
N GLN A 59 -19.99 3.77 4.36
CA GLN A 59 -21.17 3.00 4.76
C GLN A 59 -21.57 3.23 6.23
N GLN A 60 -20.87 4.13 6.92
CA GLN A 60 -21.19 4.62 8.26
C GLN A 60 -21.96 5.93 8.19
#